data_AF-A0A0B2SQ71-F1
#
_entry.id   AF-A0A0B2SQ71-F1
#
_cell.length_a   1.000
_cell.length_b   1.000
_cell.length_c   1.000
_cell.angle_alpha   90.00
_cell.angle_beta   90.00
_cell.angle_gamma   90.00
#
_symmetry.space_group_name_H-M   'P 1'
#
loop_
_entity.id
_entity.type
_entity.pdbx_description
1 polymer ?
#
loop_
_entity_poly.entity_id
_entity_poly.type
_entity_poly.pdbx_seq_one_letter_code
_entity_poly.pdbx_strand_id
1 'polypeptide(L)' 'MYYIKSCWAYTRILAKKYPSFYINVVPPGHVKKDINDNSGMLAPNEGAKAIVRLALLPDGGPSGLLELKKNHFD' A
#
# COMPACT_ATOMS: atom_id res chain seq x y z
N MET A 1 10.12 -9.21 2.14
CA MET A 1 10.54 -7.95 2.81
C MET A 1 11.39 -7.03 1.92
N TYR A 2 12.29 -7.53 1.06
CA TYR A 2 13.16 -6.70 0.21
C TYR A 2 12.42 -5.88 -0.88
N TYR A 3 11.45 -6.47 -1.59
CA TYR A 3 10.71 -5.78 -2.66
C TYR A 3 9.93 -4.54 -2.21
N ILE A 4 9.45 -4.52 -0.96
CA ILE A 4 8.71 -3.37 -0.42
C ILE A 4 9.66 -2.18 -0.18
N LYS A 5 10.93 -2.45 0.17
CA LYS A 5 11.92 -1.39 0.41
C LYS A 5 12.25 -0.61 -0.86
N SER A 6 12.44 -1.30 -2.00
CA SER A 6 12.71 -0.64 -3.28
C SER A 6 11.49 0.14 -3.79
N CYS A 7 10.29 -0.43 -3.70
CA CYS A 7 9.05 0.27 -4.06
C CYS A 7 8.85 1.53 -3.21
N TRP A 8 9.13 1.47 -1.91
CA TRP A 8 9.03 2.64 -1.03
C TRP A 8 10.06 3.72 -1.39
N ALA A 9 11.31 3.34 -1.69
CA ALA A 9 12.32 4.28 -2.15
C ALA A 9 11.89 5.01 -3.43
N TYR A 10 11.36 4.28 -4.41
CA TYR A 10 10.87 4.85 -5.66
C TYR A 10 9.66 5.78 -5.44
N THR A 11 8.71 5.36 -4.60
CA THR A 11 7.55 6.16 -4.20
C THR A 11 7.99 7.50 -3.61
N ARG A 12 9.00 7.52 -2.75
CA ARG A 12 9.53 8.76 -2.15
C ARG A 12 10.18 9.68 -3.17
N ILE A 13 10.84 9.14 -4.19
CA ILE A 13 11.41 9.93 -5.30
C ILE A 13 10.28 10.55 -6.13
N LEU A 14 9.26 9.77 -6.49
CA LEU A 14 8.14 10.25 -7.28
C LEU A 14 7.31 11.31 -6.54
N ALA A 15 7.01 11.09 -5.26
CA ALA A 15 6.27 12.05 -4.44
C ALA A 15 6.97 13.42 -4.36
N LYS A 16 8.32 13.43 -4.30
CA LYS A 16 9.10 14.68 -4.37
C LYS A 16 9.06 15.33 -5.75
N LYS A 17 9.06 14.52 -6.82
CA LYS A 17 9.04 15.01 -8.20
C LYS A 17 7.66 15.61 -8.58
N TYR A 18 6.58 15.08 -8.01
CA TYR A 18 5.21 15.47 -8.31
C TYR A 18 4.47 15.85 -7.02
N PRO A 19 4.72 17.04 -6.45
CA PRO A 19 4.17 17.44 -5.14
C PRO A 19 2.65 17.62 -5.14
N SER A 20 2.03 17.81 -6.31
CA SER A 20 0.56 17.86 -6.46
C SER A 20 -0.11 16.49 -6.44
N PHE A 21 0.65 15.39 -6.47
CA PHE A 21 0.14 14.03 -6.48
C PHE A 21 0.37 13.35 -5.12
N TYR A 22 -0.62 12.60 -4.66
CA TYR A 22 -0.52 11.74 -3.47
C TYR A 22 -0.04 10.34 -3.87
N ILE A 23 1.28 10.14 -3.87
CA ILE A 23 1.92 8.90 -4.34
C ILE A 23 2.39 8.13 -3.11
N ASN A 24 1.75 6.99 -2.84
CA ASN A 24 2.02 6.18 -1.65
C ASN A 24 2.10 4.69 -2.03
N VAL A 25 2.64 3.87 -1.13
CA VAL A 25 2.69 2.42 -1.29
C VAL A 25 2.02 1.73 -0.11
N VAL A 26 1.21 0.72 -0.39
CA VAL A 26 0.47 -0.04 0.62
C VAL A 26 0.49 -1.54 0.27
N PRO A 27 0.99 -2.41 1.16
CA PRO A 27 0.83 -3.84 0.97
C PRO A 27 -0.61 -4.25 1.31
N PRO A 28 -1.27 -5.06 0.45
CA PRO A 28 -2.65 -5.49 0.68
C PRO A 28 -2.80 -6.54 1.78
N GLY A 29 -1.70 -6.96 2.43
CA GLY A 29 -1.64 -8.15 3.28
C GLY A 29 -1.62 -9.45 2.49
N HIS A 30 -1.77 -10.58 3.18
CA HIS A 30 -1.80 -11.91 2.56
C HIS A 30 -3.22 -12.25 2.10
N VAL A 31 -3.53 -11.88 0.86
CA VAL A 31 -4.84 -11.99 0.23
C VAL A 31 -4.91 -13.23 -0.66
N LYS A 32 -6.06 -13.91 -0.68
CA LYS A 32 -6.35 -14.99 -1.62
C LYS A 32 -6.40 -14.46 -3.05
N LYS A 33 -5.49 -14.91 -3.91
CA LYS A 33 -5.37 -14.50 -5.31
C LYS A 33 -4.98 -15.70 -6.19
N ASP A 34 -5.28 -15.63 -7.48
CA ASP A 34 -4.88 -16.72 -8.38
C ASP A 34 -3.35 -16.89 -8.44
N ILE A 35 -2.58 -15.79 -8.32
CA ILE A 35 -1.11 -15.82 -8.33
C ILE A 35 -0.49 -16.58 -7.14
N ASN A 36 -1.25 -16.82 -6.07
CA ASN A 36 -0.80 -17.60 -4.92
C ASN A 36 -1.70 -18.82 -4.69
N ASP A 37 -2.31 -19.36 -5.75
CA ASP A 37 -3.19 -20.54 -5.70
C ASP A 37 -4.34 -20.37 -4.69
N ASN A 38 -4.87 -19.15 -4.60
CA ASN A 38 -5.90 -18.77 -3.64
C ASN A 38 -5.52 -18.99 -2.16
N SER A 39 -4.21 -19.03 -1.87
CA SER A 39 -3.68 -19.03 -0.50
C SER A 39 -3.76 -17.64 0.14
N GLY A 40 -4.00 -17.58 1.44
CA GLY A 40 -4.06 -16.32 2.18
C GLY A 40 -5.19 -16.26 3.19
N MET A 41 -5.01 -15.38 4.17
CA MET A 41 -5.97 -15.20 5.27
C MET A 41 -7.07 -14.20 4.91
N LEU A 42 -6.75 -13.21 4.06
CA LEU A 42 -7.67 -12.14 3.71
C LEU A 42 -8.43 -12.46 2.43
N ALA A 43 -9.72 -12.12 2.41
CA ALA A 43 -10.49 -12.06 1.18
C ALA A 43 -10.04 -10.85 0.31
N PRO A 44 -10.25 -10.89 -1.02
CA PRO A 44 -9.87 -9.80 -1.92
C PRO A 44 -10.39 -8.43 -1.51
N ASN A 45 -11.65 -8.36 -1.07
CA ASN A 45 -12.28 -7.13 -0.58
C ASN A 45 -11.60 -6.59 0.69
N GLU A 46 -11.14 -7.45 1.60
CA GLU A 46 -10.46 -7.04 2.83
C GLU A 46 -9.08 -6.46 2.55
N GLY A 47 -8.33 -7.06 1.62
CA GLY A 47 -7.04 -6.53 1.17
C GLY A 47 -7.17 -5.21 0.41
N ALA A 48 -8.27 -5.01 -0.32
CA ALA A 48 -8.54 -3.79 -1.08
C ALA A 48 -8.86 -2.57 -0.18
N LYS A 49 -9.36 -2.77 1.05
CA LYS A 49 -9.79 -1.66 1.94
C LYS A 49 -8.72 -0.60 2.15
N ALA A 50 -7.47 -1.02 2.39
CA ALA A 50 -6.37 -0.09 2.62
C ALA A 50 -5.98 0.68 1.34
N ILE A 51 -6.02 0.01 0.19
CA ILE A 51 -5.76 0.63 -1.12
C ILE A 51 -6.83 1.69 -1.43
N VAL A 52 -8.11 1.34 -1.24
CA VAL A 52 -9.23 2.26 -1.48
C VAL A 52 -9.17 3.45 -0.55
N ARG A 53 -8.84 3.26 0.73
CA ARG A 53 -8.65 4.38 1.68
C ARG A 53 -7.58 5.36 1.20
N LEU A 54 -6.46 4.85 0.69
CA LEU A 54 -5.36 5.66 0.20
C LEU A 54 -5.71 6.42 -1.09
N ALA A 55 -6.46 5.78 -1.99
CA ALA A 55 -6.92 6.38 -3.24
C ALA A 55 -7.96 7.49 -3.01
N LEU A 56 -8.67 7.47 -1.88
CA LEU A 56 -9.71 8.42 -1.51
C LEU A 56 -9.23 9.43 -0.45
N LEU A 57 -7.91 9.63 -0.30
CA LEU A 57 -7.40 10.66 0.59
C LEU A 57 -7.89 12.05 0.16
N PRO A 58 -8.25 12.92 1.11
CA PRO A 58 -8.53 14.32 0.79
C PRO A 58 -7.25 15.04 0.34
N ASP A 59 -7.44 16.16 -0.33
CA ASP A 59 -6.36 17.08 -0.63
C ASP A 59 -5.66 17.52 0.67
N GLY A 60 -4.35 17.68 0.61
CA GLY A 60 -3.45 17.86 1.75
C GLY A 60 -3.04 16.56 2.46
N GLY A 61 -3.46 15.40 1.96
CA GLY A 61 -3.10 14.09 2.50
C GLY A 61 -1.61 13.75 2.43
N PRO A 62 -1.19 12.68 3.13
CA PRO A 62 0.21 12.23 3.11
C PRO A 62 0.64 11.75 1.71
N SER A 63 1.91 11.97 1.36
CA SER A 63 2.53 11.49 0.12
C SER A 63 3.95 10.99 0.40
N GLY A 64 4.41 9.97 -0.34
CA GLY A 64 5.73 9.35 -0.21
C GLY A 64 5.87 8.32 0.92
N LEU A 65 4.76 7.81 1.46
CA LEU A 65 4.77 6.91 2.62
C LEU A 65 4.49 5.45 2.26
N LEU A 66 4.99 4.56 3.12
CA LEU A 66 4.60 3.16 3.19
C LEU A 66 3.55 3.03 4.29
N GLU A 67 2.32 2.67 3.93
CA GLU A 67 1.24 2.49 4.91
C GLU A 67 1.12 1.03 5.32
N LEU A 68 1.56 0.71 6.54
CA LEU A 68 1.41 -0.61 7.14
C LEU A 68 0.23 -0.63 8.11
N LYS A 69 -0.51 -1.74 8.13
CA LYS A 69 -1.50 -2.01 9.18
C LYS A 69 -0.75 -2.18 10.50
N LYS A 70 -1.12 -1.44 11.55
CA LYS A 70 -0.45 -1.48 12.86
C LYS A 70 -0.61 -2.80 13.63
N ASN A 71 -1.45 -3.74 13.20
CA ASN A 71 -1.92 -4.86 14.03
C ASN A 71 -1.53 -6.25 13.48
N HIS A 72 -0.31 -6.45 12.97
CA HIS A 72 0.14 -7.77 12.48
C HIS A 72 1.57 -8.12 12.95
N PHE A 73 2.04 -7.47 14.02
CA PHE A 73 3.30 -7.77 14.71
C PHE A 73 3.12 -7.96 16.21
N ASP A 74 1.91 -8.32 16.65
CA ASP A 74 1.62 -8.86 17.98
C ASP A 74 1.06 -10.28 17.81
#